data_AF-A0A9P7UNP4-F1
#
_entry.id   AF-A0A9P7UNP4-F1
#
_cell.length_a   1.000
_cell.length_b   1.000
_cell.length_c   1.000
_cell.angle_alpha   90.00
_cell.angle_beta   90.00
_cell.angle_gamma   90.00
#
_symmetry.space_group_name_H-M   'P 1'
#
loop_
_entity.id
_entity.type
_entity.pdbx_description
1 polymer ?
#
loop_
_entity_poly.entity_id
_entity_poly.type
_entity_poly.pdbx_seq_one_letter_code
_entity_poly.pdbx_strand_id
1 'polypeptide(L)'
;MSSTIDFSRPMSEILRECTKEAHNKVEASAGAAALLAGEVSKGDYVRFLMMLWHVYAALELGLEQHATNPVLEPTYNPPLLQRASSLSADIAYLLGVSESSWKSHSIHKSLLANAPVALTDYVNRIHELTDSQDPERLLAHGYVRYLGDLSGGQTIRHTIAKAYGLDESSGQGMSFYAFKELRSSKPAKQGEMRRIKEWYREGMNVGTGSNSELKASIAAEANLVFELNGGLFNAVRIGGVDELDDLSLETEDEQPILITPSRPVQSGYPVASVAAVIVAVSLAHFALTVGGFTGSRGYAKLELVEQWLDSTWQSITAH
;
A
#
# COMPACT_ATOMS: atom_id res chain seq x y z
N MET A 1 3.87 36.36 -14.04
CA MET A 1 5.09 35.93 -14.75
C MET A 1 5.33 34.49 -14.34
N SER A 2 5.13 33.52 -15.24
CA SER A 2 5.49 32.13 -14.94
C SER A 2 7.01 32.09 -14.77
N SER A 3 7.50 31.80 -13.56
CA SER A 3 8.94 31.64 -13.35
C SER A 3 9.38 30.43 -14.15
N THR A 4 10.29 30.62 -15.10
CA THR A 4 10.93 29.50 -15.80
C THR A 4 11.68 28.68 -14.75
N ILE A 5 11.29 27.42 -14.54
CA ILE A 5 11.91 26.53 -13.57
C ILE A 5 13.36 26.24 -14.00
N ASP A 6 14.32 26.49 -13.11
CA ASP A 6 15.74 26.17 -13.30
C ASP A 6 16.03 24.71 -12.91
N PHE A 7 16.18 23.85 -13.92
CA PHE A 7 16.43 22.41 -13.73
C PHE A 7 17.89 22.07 -13.36
N SER A 8 18.78 23.07 -13.25
CA SER A 8 20.13 22.85 -12.71
C SER A 8 20.14 22.66 -11.19
N ARG A 9 19.08 23.11 -10.51
CA ARG A 9 18.93 23.05 -9.05
C ARG A 9 18.72 21.63 -8.51
N PRO A 10 18.85 21.42 -7.18
CA PRO A 10 18.49 20.15 -6.55
C PRO A 10 17.04 19.78 -6.83
N MET A 11 16.78 18.49 -7.06
CA MET A 11 15.44 18.01 -7.44
C MET A 11 14.36 18.34 -6.39
N SER A 12 14.72 18.24 -5.12
CA SER A 12 13.84 18.62 -4.01
C SER A 12 13.39 20.09 -4.06
N GLU A 13 14.22 20.99 -4.56
CA GLU A 13 13.86 22.40 -4.74
C GLU A 13 12.98 22.63 -5.95
N ILE A 14 13.30 21.96 -7.07
CA ILE A 14 12.52 21.99 -8.31
C ILE A 14 11.10 21.53 -8.02
N LEU A 15 10.93 20.36 -7.39
CA LEU A 15 9.62 19.82 -7.07
C LEU A 15 8.83 20.73 -6.12
N ARG A 16 9.48 21.29 -5.10
CA ARG A 16 8.82 22.21 -4.17
C ARG A 16 8.29 23.46 -4.89
N GLU A 17 9.04 23.99 -5.84
CA GLU A 17 8.64 25.18 -6.59
C GLU A 17 7.56 24.86 -7.61
N CYS A 18 7.79 23.86 -8.48
CA CYS A 18 6.90 23.59 -9.60
C CYS A 18 5.54 23.02 -9.18
N THR A 19 5.45 22.37 -8.01
CA THR A 19 4.19 21.78 -7.52
C THR A 19 3.41 22.69 -6.57
N LYS A 20 3.93 23.89 -6.26
CA LYS A 20 3.32 24.80 -5.26
C LYS A 20 1.87 25.15 -5.58
N GLU A 21 1.56 25.49 -6.83
CA GLU A 21 0.19 25.86 -7.23
C GLU A 21 -0.75 24.65 -7.18
N ALA A 22 -0.29 23.49 -7.67
CA ALA A 22 -1.06 22.25 -7.65
C ALA A 22 -1.35 21.80 -6.21
N HIS A 23 -0.37 21.90 -5.30
CA HIS A 23 -0.53 21.65 -3.87
C HIS A 23 -1.61 22.55 -3.25
N ASN A 24 -1.53 23.87 -3.47
CA ASN A 24 -2.52 24.81 -2.94
C ASN A 24 -3.94 24.50 -3.44
N LYS A 25 -4.07 24.07 -4.70
CA LYS A 25 -5.37 23.68 -5.27
C LYS A 25 -5.94 22.44 -4.59
N VAL A 26 -5.11 21.45 -4.27
CA VAL A 26 -5.54 20.25 -3.54
C VAL A 26 -5.96 20.59 -2.11
N GLU A 27 -5.17 21.39 -1.40
CA GLU A 27 -5.50 21.83 -0.03
C GLU A 27 -6.82 22.62 0.03
N ALA A 28 -7.11 23.41 -1.01
CA ALA A 28 -8.35 24.18 -1.11
C ALA A 28 -9.56 23.36 -1.60
N SER A 29 -9.40 22.07 -1.93
CA SER A 29 -10.50 21.22 -2.38
C SER A 29 -11.51 20.94 -1.27
N ALA A 30 -12.79 20.82 -1.63
CA ALA A 30 -13.86 20.55 -0.66
C ALA A 30 -13.62 19.24 0.13
N GLY A 31 -13.14 18.19 -0.53
CA GLY A 31 -12.83 16.92 0.12
C GLY A 31 -11.67 17.02 1.11
N ALA A 32 -10.60 17.73 0.77
CA ALA A 32 -9.49 17.96 1.70
C ALA A 32 -9.93 18.80 2.91
N ALA A 33 -10.70 19.87 2.67
CA ALA A 33 -11.26 20.70 3.73
C ALA A 33 -12.18 19.92 4.66
N ALA A 34 -13.10 19.12 4.13
CA ALA A 34 -14.01 18.29 4.92
C ALA A 34 -13.26 17.23 5.75
N LEU A 35 -12.22 16.61 5.19
CA LEU A 35 -11.40 15.64 5.91
C LEU A 35 -10.65 16.31 7.09
N LEU A 36 -10.08 17.50 6.87
CA LEU A 36 -9.39 18.27 7.91
C LEU A 36 -10.35 18.84 8.96
N ALA A 37 -11.61 19.07 8.61
CA ALA A 37 -12.66 19.48 9.53
C ALA A 37 -13.27 18.30 10.31
N GLY A 38 -13.02 17.05 9.89
CA GLY A 38 -13.63 15.86 10.47
C GLY A 38 -15.11 15.70 10.10
N GLU A 39 -15.53 16.26 8.96
CA GLU A 39 -16.91 16.31 8.48
C GLU A 39 -17.26 15.17 7.50
N VAL A 40 -16.28 14.32 7.18
CA VAL A 40 -16.49 13.13 6.35
C VAL A 40 -17.06 12.00 7.21
N SER A 41 -18.10 11.31 6.74
CA SER A 41 -18.67 10.14 7.43
C SER A 41 -17.62 9.03 7.61
N LYS A 42 -17.82 8.12 8.57
CA LYS A 42 -16.83 7.05 8.80
C LYS A 42 -16.78 6.11 7.58
N GLY A 43 -17.93 5.77 6.99
CA GLY A 43 -18.03 4.99 5.76
C GLY A 43 -17.31 5.63 4.57
N ASP A 44 -17.50 6.94 4.35
CA ASP A 44 -16.84 7.65 3.25
C ASP A 44 -15.33 7.80 3.48
N TYR A 45 -14.90 7.94 4.73
CA TYR A 45 -13.47 7.92 5.07
C TYR A 45 -12.85 6.55 4.80
N VAL A 46 -13.53 5.46 5.18
CA VAL A 46 -13.11 4.10 4.84
C VAL A 46 -13.02 3.92 3.32
N ARG A 47 -14.01 4.40 2.57
CA ARG A 47 -14.00 4.38 1.11
C ARG A 47 -12.79 5.15 0.55
N PHE A 48 -12.46 6.30 1.12
CA PHE A 48 -11.26 7.06 0.76
C PHE A 48 -9.96 6.29 1.05
N LEU A 49 -9.85 5.64 2.22
CA LEU A 49 -8.72 4.78 2.54
C LEU A 49 -8.58 3.61 1.56
N MET A 50 -9.68 3.03 1.09
CA MET A 50 -9.64 1.98 0.06
C MET A 50 -9.09 2.50 -1.27
N MET A 51 -9.42 3.75 -1.67
CA MET A 51 -8.82 4.37 -2.85
C MET A 51 -7.31 4.56 -2.66
N LEU A 52 -6.89 5.05 -1.48
CA LEU A 52 -5.47 5.16 -1.15
C LEU A 52 -4.78 3.80 -1.17
N TRP A 53 -5.40 2.76 -0.59
CA TRP A 53 -4.83 1.41 -0.55
C TRP A 53 -4.45 0.92 -1.94
N HIS A 54 -5.32 1.09 -2.94
CA HIS A 54 -5.03 0.70 -4.33
C HIS A 54 -3.85 1.48 -4.92
N VAL A 55 -3.78 2.79 -4.68
CA VAL A 55 -2.66 3.64 -5.14
C VAL A 55 -1.35 3.23 -4.49
N TYR A 56 -1.31 3.07 -3.16
CA TYR A 56 -0.09 2.66 -2.45
C TYR A 56 0.31 1.24 -2.79
N ALA A 57 -0.62 0.30 -2.91
CA ALA A 57 -0.31 -1.07 -3.31
C ALA A 57 0.37 -1.12 -4.69
N ALA A 58 -0.14 -0.35 -5.66
CA ALA A 58 0.48 -0.24 -6.98
C ALA A 58 1.85 0.44 -6.91
N LEU A 59 1.95 1.58 -6.21
CA LEU A 59 3.19 2.36 -6.08
C LEU A 59 4.29 1.54 -5.40
N GLU A 60 3.97 0.88 -4.30
CA GLU A 60 4.93 0.13 -3.49
C GLU A 60 5.44 -1.11 -4.22
N LEU A 61 4.58 -1.79 -4.98
CA LEU A 61 5.00 -2.87 -5.87
C LEU A 61 5.94 -2.36 -6.98
N GLY A 62 5.61 -1.23 -7.60
CA GLY A 62 6.47 -0.63 -8.64
C GLY A 62 7.82 -0.18 -8.11
N LEU A 63 7.86 0.42 -6.91
CA LEU A 63 9.10 0.80 -6.23
C LEU A 63 9.93 -0.43 -5.83
N GLU A 64 9.30 -1.52 -5.40
CA GLU A 64 9.98 -2.78 -5.07
C GLU A 64 10.59 -3.43 -6.32
N GLN A 65 9.83 -3.49 -7.42
CA GLN A 65 10.31 -4.01 -8.71
C GLN A 65 11.55 -3.27 -9.22
N HIS A 66 11.62 -1.95 -8.96
CA HIS A 66 12.71 -1.08 -9.40
C HIS A 66 13.61 -0.60 -8.26
N ALA A 67 13.70 -1.37 -7.16
CA ALA A 67 14.42 -0.97 -5.95
C ALA A 67 15.92 -0.68 -6.16
N THR A 68 16.53 -1.24 -7.21
CA THR A 68 17.94 -1.05 -7.58
C THR A 68 18.14 -0.04 -8.71
N ASN A 69 17.08 0.61 -9.22
CA ASN A 69 17.21 1.69 -10.18
C ASN A 69 17.97 2.86 -9.50
N PRO A 70 19.04 3.41 -10.11
CA PRO A 70 19.90 4.42 -9.47
C PRO A 70 19.16 5.71 -9.05
N VAL A 71 18.04 6.03 -9.68
CA VAL A 71 17.23 7.22 -9.35
C VAL A 71 16.31 6.94 -8.16
N LEU A 72 15.80 5.71 -8.02
CA LEU A 72 14.82 5.32 -7.01
C LEU A 72 15.46 4.80 -5.72
N GLU A 73 16.55 4.02 -5.85
CA GLU A 73 17.27 3.37 -4.74
C GLU A 73 17.57 4.32 -3.57
N PRO A 74 18.04 5.57 -3.76
CA PRO A 74 18.40 6.45 -2.64
C PRO A 74 17.22 6.85 -1.74
N THR A 75 15.99 6.67 -2.23
CA THR A 75 14.74 6.95 -1.50
C THR A 75 13.99 5.69 -1.08
N TYR A 76 14.51 4.51 -1.41
CA TYR A 76 13.84 3.23 -1.14
C TYR A 76 14.09 2.78 0.30
N ASN A 77 13.04 2.82 1.13
CA ASN A 77 13.08 2.29 2.51
C ASN A 77 11.69 1.74 2.91
N PRO A 78 11.36 0.50 2.52
CA PRO A 78 10.04 -0.08 2.74
C PRO A 78 9.59 -0.09 4.20
N PRO A 79 10.41 -0.53 5.19
CA PRO A 79 9.99 -0.54 6.59
C PRO A 79 9.63 0.82 7.16
N LEU A 80 10.12 1.90 6.54
CA LEU A 80 9.87 3.28 6.92
C LEU A 80 8.66 3.88 6.20
N LEU A 81 8.56 3.66 4.89
CA LEU A 81 7.66 4.42 4.02
C LEU A 81 6.41 3.67 3.57
N GLN A 82 6.44 2.33 3.41
CA GLN A 82 5.28 1.58 2.92
C GLN A 82 4.07 1.77 3.81
N ARG A 83 2.91 2.02 3.20
CA ARG A 83 1.61 2.35 3.79
C ARG A 83 0.53 1.34 3.45
N ALA A 84 0.65 0.55 2.38
CA ALA A 84 -0.43 -0.34 1.94
C ALA A 84 -0.88 -1.33 3.03
N SER A 85 0.04 -1.90 3.80
CA SER A 85 -0.29 -2.78 4.93
C SER A 85 -1.00 -2.03 6.06
N SER A 86 -0.53 -0.83 6.42
CA SER A 86 -1.19 0.02 7.43
C SER A 86 -2.61 0.42 6.99
N LEU A 87 -2.80 0.77 5.72
CA LEU A 87 -4.11 1.07 5.15
C LEU A 87 -5.05 -0.13 5.23
N SER A 88 -4.57 -1.33 4.87
CA SER A 88 -5.33 -2.57 4.95
C SER A 88 -5.81 -2.86 6.38
N ALA A 89 -4.90 -2.74 7.36
CA ALA A 89 -5.23 -2.91 8.78
C ALA A 89 -6.22 -1.86 9.30
N ASP A 90 -6.03 -0.59 8.92
CA ASP A 90 -6.92 0.50 9.32
C ASP A 90 -8.34 0.33 8.74
N ILE A 91 -8.45 -0.03 7.45
CA ILE A 91 -9.72 -0.30 6.79
C ILE A 91 -10.46 -1.42 7.52
N ALA A 92 -9.78 -2.54 7.79
CA ALA A 92 -10.37 -3.68 8.49
C ALA A 92 -10.87 -3.31 9.89
N TYR A 93 -10.05 -2.56 10.64
CA TYR A 93 -10.41 -2.09 11.98
C TYR A 93 -11.64 -1.16 11.96
N LEU A 94 -11.67 -0.19 11.05
CA LEU A 94 -12.77 0.77 10.96
C LEU A 94 -14.09 0.10 10.56
N LEU A 95 -14.03 -0.94 9.74
CA LEU A 95 -15.17 -1.76 9.35
C LEU A 95 -15.58 -2.79 10.43
N GLY A 96 -14.73 -3.07 11.42
CA GLY A 96 -14.96 -4.12 12.41
C GLY A 96 -14.89 -5.54 11.82
N VAL A 97 -14.12 -5.74 10.75
CA VAL A 97 -13.98 -7.03 10.05
C VAL A 97 -12.52 -7.53 10.09
N SER A 98 -12.29 -8.79 9.72
CA SER A 98 -10.92 -9.30 9.58
C SER A 98 -10.20 -8.64 8.40
N GLU A 99 -8.87 -8.50 8.49
CA GLU A 99 -8.08 -7.95 7.39
C GLU A 99 -8.19 -8.79 6.09
N SER A 100 -8.40 -10.09 6.22
CA SER A 100 -8.64 -10.99 5.08
C SER A 100 -9.99 -10.81 4.39
N SER A 101 -10.96 -10.12 5.01
CA SER A 101 -12.34 -10.04 4.53
C SER A 101 -12.79 -8.64 4.09
N TRP A 102 -12.04 -7.57 4.40
CA TRP A 102 -12.47 -6.21 4.09
C TRP A 102 -12.72 -5.96 2.58
N LYS A 103 -11.98 -6.64 1.70
CA LYS A 103 -12.19 -6.57 0.24
C LYS A 103 -13.52 -7.18 -0.22
N SER A 104 -14.17 -7.98 0.61
CA SER A 104 -15.51 -8.54 0.34
C SER A 104 -16.63 -7.65 0.86
N HIS A 105 -16.31 -6.58 1.60
CA HIS A 105 -17.28 -5.64 2.16
C HIS A 105 -18.02 -4.88 1.05
N SER A 106 -19.29 -4.53 1.30
CA SER A 106 -20.17 -3.83 0.35
C SER A 106 -19.57 -2.51 -0.16
N ILE A 107 -18.98 -1.70 0.74
CA ILE A 107 -18.27 -0.45 0.39
C ILE A 107 -17.16 -0.69 -0.66
N HIS A 108 -16.34 -1.73 -0.50
CA HIS A 108 -15.27 -2.03 -1.45
C HIS A 108 -15.82 -2.52 -2.79
N LYS A 109 -16.81 -3.41 -2.75
CA LYS A 109 -17.51 -3.88 -3.96
C LYS A 109 -18.15 -2.73 -4.73
N SER A 110 -18.81 -1.81 -4.03
CA SER A 110 -19.42 -0.60 -4.60
C SER A 110 -18.36 0.32 -5.20
N LEU A 111 -17.24 0.54 -4.49
CA LEU A 111 -16.09 1.28 -5.01
C LEU A 111 -15.56 0.67 -6.30
N LEU A 112 -15.40 -0.65 -6.40
CA LEU A 112 -14.88 -1.30 -7.61
C LEU A 112 -15.90 -1.38 -8.74
N ALA A 113 -17.20 -1.55 -8.43
CA ALA A 113 -18.26 -1.56 -9.43
C ALA A 113 -18.38 -0.20 -10.13
N ASN A 114 -18.15 0.90 -9.40
CA ASN A 114 -18.20 2.27 -9.90
C ASN A 114 -16.97 3.05 -9.44
N ALA A 115 -15.79 2.63 -9.91
CA ALA A 115 -14.53 3.27 -9.56
C ALA A 115 -14.49 4.71 -10.10
N PRO A 116 -14.12 5.71 -9.28
CA PRO A 116 -13.88 7.05 -9.78
C PRO A 116 -12.78 7.04 -10.83
N VAL A 117 -12.95 7.79 -11.92
CA VAL A 117 -11.98 7.88 -13.02
C VAL A 117 -10.58 8.26 -12.50
N ALA A 118 -10.51 9.18 -11.53
CA ALA A 118 -9.25 9.56 -10.91
C ALA A 118 -8.52 8.38 -10.24
N LEU A 119 -9.24 7.41 -9.65
CA LEU A 119 -8.62 6.22 -9.07
C LEU A 119 -8.06 5.31 -10.15
N THR A 120 -8.85 5.03 -11.18
CA THR A 120 -8.43 4.16 -12.29
C THR A 120 -7.24 4.75 -13.03
N ASP A 121 -7.29 6.04 -13.36
CA ASP A 121 -6.22 6.73 -14.07
C ASP A 121 -4.92 6.75 -13.26
N TYR A 122 -5.02 6.95 -11.94
CA TYR A 122 -3.85 6.98 -11.07
C TYR A 122 -3.19 5.59 -10.98
N VAL A 123 -3.97 4.54 -10.71
CA VAL A 123 -3.43 3.17 -10.65
C VAL A 123 -2.86 2.74 -12.00
N ASN A 124 -3.56 3.03 -13.11
CA ASN A 124 -3.06 2.75 -14.45
C ASN A 124 -1.75 3.48 -14.75
N ARG A 125 -1.63 4.76 -14.39
CA ARG A 125 -0.41 5.53 -14.59
C ARG A 125 0.79 4.94 -13.85
N ILE A 126 0.58 4.44 -12.63
CA ILE A 126 1.64 3.76 -11.87
C ILE A 126 2.06 2.47 -12.58
N HIS A 127 1.10 1.67 -13.07
CA HIS A 127 1.41 0.44 -13.82
C HIS A 127 2.15 0.73 -15.13
N GLU A 128 1.72 1.74 -15.89
CA GLU A 128 2.42 2.18 -17.11
C GLU A 128 3.90 2.49 -16.85
N LEU A 129 4.21 3.22 -15.78
CA LEU A 129 5.59 3.54 -15.41
C LEU A 129 6.35 2.29 -14.93
N THR A 130 5.69 1.44 -14.15
CA THR A 130 6.27 0.21 -13.61
C THR A 130 6.67 -0.76 -14.73
N ASP A 131 5.85 -0.86 -15.78
CA ASP A 131 6.09 -1.75 -16.91
C ASP A 131 7.00 -1.12 -18.00
N SER A 132 7.33 0.17 -17.87
CA SER A 132 8.17 0.89 -18.82
C SER A 132 9.68 0.61 -18.63
N GLN A 133 10.48 1.00 -19.61
CA GLN A 133 11.95 0.96 -19.51
C GLN A 133 12.53 2.12 -18.69
N ASP A 134 11.73 3.17 -18.42
CA ASP A 134 12.13 4.41 -17.75
C ASP A 134 11.27 4.65 -16.49
N PRO A 135 11.46 3.86 -15.41
CA PRO A 135 10.62 3.89 -14.21
C PRO A 135 10.92 5.08 -13.29
N GLU A 136 11.89 5.94 -13.60
CA GLU A 136 12.39 7.01 -12.72
C GLU A 136 11.29 7.98 -12.27
N ARG A 137 10.24 8.13 -13.09
CA ARG A 137 9.08 8.97 -12.78
C ARG A 137 8.25 8.46 -11.59
N LEU A 138 8.42 7.19 -11.17
CA LEU A 138 7.87 6.70 -9.89
C LEU A 138 8.38 7.53 -8.69
N LEU A 139 9.53 8.19 -8.80
CA LEU A 139 10.03 9.13 -7.79
C LEU A 139 9.03 10.27 -7.52
N ALA A 140 8.34 10.75 -8.57
CA ALA A 140 7.34 11.81 -8.43
C ALA A 140 6.15 11.35 -7.59
N HIS A 141 5.71 10.09 -7.80
CA HIS A 141 4.62 9.47 -7.06
C HIS A 141 4.97 9.31 -5.57
N GLY A 142 6.18 8.78 -5.29
CA GLY A 142 6.71 8.69 -3.93
C GLY A 142 6.85 10.06 -3.25
N TYR A 143 7.34 11.07 -3.97
CA TYR A 143 7.47 12.43 -3.46
C TYR A 143 6.12 13.00 -3.00
N VAL A 144 5.11 13.00 -3.87
CA VAL A 144 3.80 13.61 -3.57
C VAL A 144 3.12 12.89 -2.42
N ARG A 145 3.14 11.55 -2.42
CA ARG A 145 2.49 10.74 -1.40
C ARG A 145 3.24 10.79 -0.06
N TYR A 146 4.47 10.29 0.01
CA TYR A 146 5.18 10.12 1.28
C TYR A 146 5.49 11.46 1.98
N LEU A 147 5.93 12.49 1.25
CA LEU A 147 6.20 13.79 1.90
C LEU A 147 4.92 14.53 2.29
N GLY A 148 3.81 14.29 1.60
CA GLY A 148 2.48 14.76 1.97
C GLY A 148 2.05 14.16 3.31
N ASP A 149 2.14 12.82 3.43
CA ASP A 149 1.80 12.09 4.65
C ASP A 149 2.63 12.56 5.86
N LEU A 150 3.93 12.80 5.65
CA LEU A 150 4.87 13.29 6.67
C LEU A 150 4.67 14.78 7.05
N SER A 151 3.78 15.50 6.37
CA SER A 151 3.54 16.93 6.61
C SER A 151 2.18 17.20 7.23
N GLY A 152 1.11 16.61 6.70
CA GLY A 152 -0.27 16.80 7.20
C GLY A 152 -0.80 15.64 8.05
N GLY A 153 -0.15 14.47 8.03
CA GLY A 153 -0.73 13.24 8.55
C GLY A 153 -1.06 13.25 10.04
N GLN A 154 -0.29 13.98 10.87
CA GLN A 154 -0.57 14.05 12.32
C GLN A 154 -1.84 14.87 12.63
N THR A 155 -2.10 15.93 11.87
CA THR A 155 -3.34 16.71 12.00
C THR A 155 -4.54 15.88 11.61
N ILE A 156 -4.45 15.17 10.48
CA ILE A 156 -5.54 14.29 10.03
C ILE A 156 -5.76 13.17 11.04
N ARG A 157 -4.69 12.53 11.53
CA ARG A 157 -4.75 11.49 12.57
C ARG A 157 -5.54 11.94 13.80
N HIS A 158 -5.25 13.13 14.34
CA HIS A 158 -5.99 13.65 15.49
C HIS A 158 -7.45 13.96 15.16
N THR A 159 -7.69 14.51 13.97
CA THR A 159 -9.04 14.86 13.49
C THR A 159 -9.92 13.63 13.38
N ILE A 160 -9.45 12.57 12.72
CA ILE A 160 -10.22 11.33 12.57
C ILE A 160 -10.40 10.58 13.90
N ALA A 161 -9.42 10.64 14.80
CA ALA A 161 -9.53 10.03 16.13
C ALA A 161 -10.73 10.61 16.87
N LYS A 162 -10.82 11.95 16.86
CA LYS A 162 -11.93 12.68 17.48
C LYS A 162 -13.24 12.42 16.74
N ALA A 163 -13.26 12.50 15.41
CA ALA A 163 -14.48 12.36 14.61
C ALA A 163 -15.13 10.98 14.76
N TYR A 164 -14.33 9.91 14.88
CA TYR A 164 -14.82 8.53 14.92
C TYR A 164 -14.64 7.83 16.27
N GLY A 165 -14.27 8.57 17.32
CA GLY A 165 -14.12 8.04 18.68
C GLY A 165 -13.02 6.99 18.83
N LEU A 166 -11.91 7.12 18.12
CA LEU A 166 -10.80 6.16 18.14
C LEU A 166 -9.85 6.42 19.29
N ASP A 167 -9.31 5.36 19.88
CA ASP A 167 -8.25 5.46 20.90
C ASP A 167 -6.89 5.73 20.23
N GLU A 168 -6.43 6.98 20.35
CA GLU A 168 -5.12 7.40 19.85
C GLU A 168 -3.95 6.61 20.44
N SER A 169 -4.09 6.06 21.65
CA SER A 169 -2.99 5.32 22.30
C SER A 169 -2.77 3.94 21.66
N SER A 170 -3.85 3.29 21.21
CA SER A 170 -3.79 2.04 20.44
C SER A 170 -3.19 2.22 19.04
N GLY A 171 -3.47 3.36 18.40
CA GLY A 171 -3.14 3.64 17.00
C GLY A 171 -3.93 2.83 15.96
N GLN A 172 -4.88 1.99 16.38
CA GLN A 172 -5.70 1.18 15.48
C GLN A 172 -6.68 2.07 14.68
N GLY A 173 -6.87 1.77 13.39
CA GLY A 173 -7.68 2.60 12.49
C GLY A 173 -6.99 3.89 12.03
N MET A 174 -5.73 4.10 12.44
CA MET A 174 -4.95 5.31 12.16
C MET A 174 -3.46 5.04 11.93
N SER A 175 -3.08 3.78 11.74
CA SER A 175 -1.69 3.35 11.57
C SER A 175 -1.07 3.87 10.27
N PHE A 176 -1.87 4.22 9.26
CA PHE A 176 -1.44 4.87 8.03
C PHE A 176 -0.60 6.13 8.29
N TYR A 177 -1.00 6.94 9.27
CA TYR A 177 -0.30 8.17 9.64
C TYR A 177 0.86 7.97 10.63
N ALA A 178 1.11 6.74 11.07
CA ALA A 178 2.17 6.41 12.01
C ALA A 178 3.45 6.01 11.26
N PHE A 179 4.52 6.78 11.46
CA PHE A 179 5.85 6.47 10.92
C PHE A 179 6.79 6.01 12.03
N LYS A 180 7.79 5.22 11.68
CA LYS A 180 8.89 4.82 12.56
C LYS A 180 10.06 5.81 12.42
N GLU A 181 10.96 5.84 13.39
CA GLU A 181 12.20 6.61 13.30
C GLU A 181 13.07 6.09 12.13
N LEU A 182 13.88 6.98 11.54
CA LEU A 182 14.69 6.62 10.36
C LEU A 182 15.71 5.51 10.67
N ARG A 183 16.16 5.41 11.94
CA ARG A 183 17.22 4.51 12.39
C ARG A 183 16.77 3.55 13.49
N SER A 184 15.47 3.47 13.78
CA SER A 184 14.95 2.59 14.84
C SER A 184 13.47 2.25 14.61
N SER A 185 12.99 1.19 15.25
CA SER A 185 11.57 0.80 15.16
C SER A 185 10.63 1.62 16.05
N LYS A 186 11.13 2.65 16.74
CA LYS A 186 10.30 3.49 17.62
C LYS A 186 9.35 4.37 16.80
N PRO A 187 8.20 4.79 17.36
CA PRO A 187 7.34 5.76 16.71
C PRO A 187 8.06 7.11 16.51
N ALA A 188 8.04 7.64 15.28
CA ALA A 188 8.62 8.93 14.96
C ALA A 188 7.78 10.07 15.54
N LYS A 189 8.45 11.00 16.22
CA LYS A 189 7.88 12.29 16.65
C LYS A 189 8.15 13.37 15.60
N GLN A 190 7.64 14.58 15.79
CA GLN A 190 7.78 15.69 14.84
C GLN A 190 9.23 15.95 14.37
N GLY A 191 10.22 15.86 15.27
CA GLY A 191 11.63 16.01 14.94
C GLY A 191 12.15 14.92 14.00
N GLU A 192 11.71 13.67 14.19
CA GLU A 192 12.05 12.54 13.30
C GLU A 192 11.33 12.64 11.96
N MET A 193 10.07 13.08 11.94
CA MET A 193 9.35 13.36 10.69
C MET A 193 10.13 14.36 9.81
N ARG A 194 10.71 15.40 10.42
CA ARG A 194 11.56 16.36 9.70
C ARG A 194 12.82 15.69 9.13
N ARG A 195 13.50 14.85 9.91
CA ARG A 195 14.70 14.11 9.46
C ARG A 195 14.38 13.13 8.33
N ILE A 196 13.25 12.44 8.37
CA ILE A 196 12.79 11.57 7.29
C ILE A 196 12.57 12.37 6.01
N LYS A 197 11.91 13.54 6.09
CA LYS A 197 11.73 14.42 4.93
C LYS A 197 13.05 14.94 4.36
N GLU A 198 14.01 15.28 5.22
CA GLU A 198 15.34 15.72 4.80
C GLU A 198 16.12 14.57 4.13
N TRP A 199 16.10 13.38 4.70
CA TRP A 199 16.69 12.17 4.11
C TRP A 199 16.09 11.86 2.73
N TYR A 200 14.76 11.89 2.60
CA TYR A 200 14.10 11.63 1.32
C TYR A 200 14.46 12.68 0.27
N ARG A 201 14.51 13.96 0.65
CA ARG A 201 14.92 15.05 -0.26
C ARG A 201 16.35 14.89 -0.75
N GLU A 202 17.25 14.51 0.15
CA GLU A 202 18.64 14.24 -0.23
C GLU A 202 18.73 13.03 -1.17
N GLY A 203 17.98 11.96 -0.90
CA GLY A 203 17.88 10.80 -1.80
C GLY A 203 17.43 11.19 -3.21
N MET A 204 16.39 12.03 -3.34
CA MET A 204 15.95 12.53 -4.66
C MET A 204 17.04 13.35 -5.37
N ASN A 205 17.77 14.19 -4.62
CA ASN A 205 18.86 15.00 -5.17
C ASN A 205 19.99 14.10 -5.69
N VAL A 206 20.38 13.09 -4.90
CA VAL A 206 21.41 12.10 -5.27
C VAL A 206 20.98 11.30 -6.49
N GLY A 207 19.78 10.72 -6.47
CA GLY A 207 19.30 9.85 -7.56
C GLY A 207 19.21 10.55 -8.91
N THR A 208 18.79 11.83 -8.93
CA THR A 208 18.65 12.59 -10.18
C THR A 208 19.94 13.27 -10.65
N GLY A 209 20.92 13.47 -9.76
CA GLY A 209 22.20 14.09 -10.06
C GLY A 209 22.07 15.44 -10.79
N SER A 210 22.80 15.60 -11.89
CA SER A 210 22.78 16.81 -12.74
C SER A 210 21.93 16.67 -14.01
N ASN A 211 21.18 15.57 -14.18
CA ASN A 211 20.42 15.33 -15.41
C ASN A 211 19.16 16.23 -15.46
N SER A 212 19.23 17.31 -16.24
CA SER A 212 18.16 18.30 -16.31
C SER A 212 16.92 17.79 -17.05
N GLU A 213 17.08 16.92 -18.06
CA GLU A 213 15.96 16.33 -18.80
C GLU A 213 15.16 15.36 -17.92
N LEU A 214 15.87 14.51 -17.18
CA LEU A 214 15.27 13.63 -16.18
C LEU A 214 14.47 14.43 -15.14
N LYS A 215 15.10 15.47 -14.56
CA LYS A 215 14.45 16.35 -13.57
C LYS A 215 13.20 17.02 -14.14
N ALA A 216 13.25 17.49 -15.38
CA ALA A 216 12.09 18.06 -16.05
C ALA A 216 10.96 17.05 -16.23
N SER A 217 11.29 15.81 -16.61
CA SER A 217 10.30 14.76 -16.79
C SER A 217 9.63 14.35 -15.46
N ILE A 218 10.38 14.26 -14.36
CA ILE A 218 9.84 13.95 -13.04
C ILE A 218 9.04 15.14 -12.50
N ALA A 219 9.45 16.38 -12.78
CA ALA A 219 8.69 17.57 -12.40
C ALA A 219 7.33 17.68 -13.11
N ALA A 220 7.27 17.30 -14.39
CA ALA A 220 6.02 17.18 -15.14
C ALA A 220 5.13 16.08 -14.54
N GLU A 221 5.71 14.90 -14.26
CA GLU A 221 4.98 13.80 -13.60
C GLU A 221 4.43 14.23 -12.24
N ALA A 222 5.20 14.97 -11.42
CA ALA A 222 4.73 15.40 -10.10
C ALA A 222 3.47 16.26 -10.17
N ASN A 223 3.36 17.13 -11.19
CA ASN A 223 2.15 17.93 -11.41
C ASN A 223 0.95 17.05 -11.81
N LEU A 224 1.16 16.08 -12.70
CA LEU A 224 0.14 15.07 -13.02
C LEU A 224 -0.29 14.29 -11.77
N VAL A 225 0.66 13.91 -10.92
CA VAL A 225 0.36 13.22 -9.66
C VAL A 225 -0.50 14.09 -8.74
N PHE A 226 -0.24 15.40 -8.64
CA PHE A 226 -1.12 16.31 -7.89
C PHE A 226 -2.53 16.40 -8.48
N GLU A 227 -2.67 16.40 -9.81
CA GLU A 227 -3.98 16.37 -10.47
C GLU A 227 -4.75 15.08 -10.15
N LEU A 228 -4.10 13.92 -10.25
CA LEU A 228 -4.66 12.61 -9.92
C LEU A 228 -5.07 12.54 -8.43
N ASN A 229 -4.20 13.02 -7.53
CA ASN A 229 -4.52 13.12 -6.10
C ASN A 229 -5.70 14.06 -5.82
N GLY A 230 -5.76 15.22 -6.49
CA GLY A 230 -6.90 16.13 -6.40
C GLY A 230 -8.20 15.46 -6.85
N GLY A 231 -8.13 14.62 -7.89
CA GLY A 231 -9.25 13.79 -8.33
C GLY A 231 -9.74 12.82 -7.25
N LEU A 232 -8.85 12.22 -6.45
CA LEU A 232 -9.25 11.37 -5.31
C LEU A 232 -9.98 12.18 -4.22
N PHE A 233 -9.50 13.38 -3.89
CA PHE A 233 -10.17 14.25 -2.92
C PHE A 233 -11.53 14.72 -3.43
N ASN A 234 -11.67 15.02 -4.72
CA ASN A 234 -12.96 15.36 -5.33
C ASN A 234 -13.95 14.19 -5.35
N ALA A 235 -13.45 12.95 -5.28
CA ALA A 235 -14.27 11.74 -5.17
C ALA A 235 -14.69 11.41 -3.73
N VAL A 236 -14.23 12.17 -2.73
CA VAL A 236 -14.73 12.08 -1.35
C VAL A 236 -16.14 12.64 -1.33
N ARG A 237 -17.08 11.83 -0.83
CA ARG A 237 -18.47 12.24 -0.67
C ARG A 237 -18.60 13.03 0.63
N ILE A 238 -19.37 14.11 0.61
CA ILE A 238 -19.60 15.01 1.74
C ILE A 238 -21.11 15.08 1.98
N GLY A 239 -21.55 14.90 3.22
CA GLY A 239 -22.98 15.00 3.60
C GLY A 239 -23.84 13.78 3.22
N GLY A 240 -23.23 12.62 2.97
CA GLY A 240 -23.95 11.35 2.80
C GLY A 240 -24.41 10.74 4.14
N VAL A 241 -25.44 9.89 4.10
CA VAL A 241 -25.79 9.00 5.22
C VAL A 241 -24.67 7.98 5.37
N ASP A 242 -24.23 7.69 6.61
CA ASP A 242 -23.14 6.75 6.84
C ASP A 242 -23.54 5.35 6.35
N GLU A 243 -22.90 4.85 5.28
CA GLU A 243 -23.14 3.50 4.74
C GLU A 243 -22.86 2.41 5.80
N LEU A 244 -22.12 2.72 6.87
CA LEU A 244 -21.90 1.80 7.99
C LEU A 244 -23.12 1.69 8.92
N ASP A 245 -23.93 2.74 9.04
CA ASP A 245 -25.13 2.71 9.88
C ASP A 245 -26.25 1.88 9.23
N ASP A 246 -26.37 1.90 7.89
CA ASP A 246 -27.37 1.13 7.15
C ASP A 246 -27.13 -0.40 7.22
N LEU A 247 -25.86 -0.82 7.28
CA LEU A 247 -25.48 -2.22 7.38
C LEU A 247 -25.62 -2.80 8.79
N SER A 248 -25.74 -1.95 9.82
CA SER A 248 -26.00 -2.38 11.19
C SER A 248 -27.43 -2.92 11.40
N LEU A 249 -28.32 -2.68 10.43
CA LEU A 249 -29.72 -3.13 10.45
C LEU A 249 -29.97 -4.41 9.63
N GLU A 250 -28.99 -4.91 8.86
CA GLU A 250 -29.16 -6.16 8.09
C GLU A 250 -28.88 -7.43 8.91
N THR A 251 -28.63 -7.31 10.22
CA THR A 251 -28.50 -8.47 11.12
C THR A 251 -29.75 -8.62 11.97
N GLU A 252 -30.87 -9.09 11.41
CA GLU A 252 -31.88 -9.86 12.16
C GLU A 252 -32.88 -10.59 11.24
N ASP A 253 -32.95 -11.92 11.43
CA ASP A 253 -34.02 -12.85 11.05
C ASP A 253 -34.46 -13.00 9.57
N GLU A 254 -33.67 -13.76 8.80
CA GLU A 254 -34.27 -14.75 7.90
C GLU A 254 -33.88 -16.16 8.32
N GLN A 255 -34.84 -16.88 8.93
CA GLN A 255 -34.67 -18.30 9.23
C GLN A 255 -34.55 -19.09 7.91
N PRO A 256 -33.53 -19.97 7.78
CA PRO A 256 -33.41 -20.78 6.58
C PRO A 256 -34.51 -21.83 6.53
N ILE A 257 -35.24 -21.85 5.42
CA ILE A 257 -36.19 -22.91 5.06
C ILE A 257 -35.44 -24.24 5.04
N LEU A 258 -35.82 -25.14 5.94
CA LEU A 258 -35.36 -26.53 6.02
C LEU A 258 -35.75 -27.31 4.76
N ILE A 259 -34.76 -27.65 3.93
CA ILE A 259 -34.84 -28.77 3.00
C ILE A 259 -33.60 -29.66 3.21
N THR A 260 -33.84 -30.88 3.68
CA THR A 260 -32.86 -31.98 3.65
C THR A 260 -33.56 -33.27 3.23
N PRO A 261 -32.88 -34.25 2.59
CA PRO A 261 -31.68 -34.13 1.76
C PRO A 261 -31.75 -34.97 0.46
N SER A 262 -30.91 -34.64 -0.51
CA SER A 262 -30.32 -35.64 -1.40
C SER A 262 -28.83 -35.32 -1.62
N ARG A 263 -27.97 -36.18 -1.07
CA ARG A 263 -26.55 -36.33 -1.42
C ARG A 263 -26.40 -37.67 -2.17
N PRO A 264 -25.33 -37.92 -2.96
CA PRO A 264 -24.03 -37.27 -2.85
C PRO A 264 -23.38 -36.85 -4.18
N VAL A 265 -22.48 -35.85 -4.13
CA VAL A 265 -21.23 -35.88 -4.91
C VAL A 265 -20.11 -35.38 -3.99
N GLN A 266 -19.24 -36.30 -3.59
CA GLN A 266 -17.92 -36.00 -3.04
C GLN A 266 -16.99 -35.70 -4.22
N SER A 267 -16.34 -34.55 -4.20
CA SER A 267 -15.08 -34.32 -4.89
C SER A 267 -14.08 -33.87 -3.84
N GLY A 268 -13.45 -34.86 -3.20
CA GLY A 268 -12.22 -34.64 -2.46
C GLY A 268 -11.05 -34.85 -3.41
N TYR A 269 -10.05 -33.99 -3.36
CA TYR A 269 -8.81 -34.20 -4.10
C TYR A 269 -8.10 -35.45 -3.55
N PRO A 270 -7.46 -36.27 -4.41
CA PRO A 270 -6.68 -37.41 -3.95
C PRO A 270 -5.60 -36.95 -2.96
N VAL A 271 -5.44 -37.67 -1.85
CA VAL A 271 -4.43 -37.39 -0.81
C VAL A 271 -3.01 -37.30 -1.40
N ALA A 272 -2.75 -38.05 -2.47
CA ALA A 272 -1.49 -37.98 -3.23
C ALA A 272 -1.21 -36.59 -3.83
N SER A 273 -2.25 -35.86 -4.26
CA SER A 273 -2.12 -34.51 -4.83
C SER A 273 -1.79 -33.47 -3.76
N VAL A 274 -2.31 -33.63 -2.55
CA VAL A 274 -2.01 -32.75 -1.40
C VAL A 274 -0.60 -33.02 -0.88
N ALA A 275 -0.19 -34.28 -0.79
CA ALA A 275 1.16 -34.66 -0.39
C ALA A 275 2.23 -34.15 -1.37
N ALA A 276 1.98 -34.24 -2.68
CA ALA A 276 2.91 -33.77 -3.71
C ALA A 276 3.15 -32.24 -3.64
N VAL A 277 2.10 -31.46 -3.36
CA VAL A 277 2.21 -30.00 -3.22
C VAL A 277 3.00 -29.63 -1.96
N ILE A 278 2.76 -30.31 -0.84
CA ILE A 278 3.49 -30.06 0.41
C ILE A 278 4.98 -30.41 0.26
N VAL A 279 5.30 -31.51 -0.42
CA VAL A 279 6.69 -31.90 -0.71
C VAL A 279 7.36 -30.88 -1.64
N ALA A 280 6.67 -30.42 -2.69
CA ALA A 280 7.22 -29.44 -3.63
C ALA A 280 7.50 -28.07 -2.95
N VAL A 281 6.59 -27.60 -2.10
CA VAL A 281 6.75 -26.35 -1.34
C VAL A 281 7.89 -26.49 -0.31
N SER A 282 8.03 -27.65 0.32
CA SER A 282 9.11 -27.91 1.28
C SER A 282 10.49 -27.99 0.62
N LEU A 283 10.59 -28.62 -0.56
CA LEU A 283 11.80 -28.66 -1.38
C LEU A 283 12.19 -27.26 -1.89
N ALA A 284 11.21 -26.47 -2.33
CA ALA A 284 11.43 -25.09 -2.77
C ALA A 284 11.92 -24.20 -1.62
N HIS A 285 11.30 -24.30 -0.44
CA HIS A 285 11.72 -23.57 0.75
C HIS A 285 13.11 -23.99 1.24
N PHE A 286 13.45 -25.27 1.18
CA PHE A 286 14.77 -25.79 1.55
C PHE A 286 15.86 -25.36 0.55
N ALA A 287 15.59 -25.38 -0.75
CA ALA A 287 16.52 -24.90 -1.77
C ALA A 287 16.83 -23.40 -1.62
N LEU A 288 15.81 -22.60 -1.27
CA LEU A 288 15.94 -21.15 -1.06
C LEU A 288 16.68 -20.80 0.25
N THR A 289 16.51 -21.58 1.31
CA THR A 289 17.12 -21.30 2.62
C THR A 289 18.55 -21.82 2.78
N VAL A 290 18.96 -22.80 1.98
CA VAL A 290 20.30 -23.43 2.10
C VAL A 290 21.28 -23.03 0.98
N GLY A 291 20.86 -22.24 -0.01
CA GLY A 291 21.77 -21.60 -0.97
C GLY A 291 22.35 -22.51 -2.06
N GLY A 292 21.66 -23.62 -2.39
CA GLY A 292 22.02 -24.50 -3.50
C GLY A 292 23.14 -25.53 -3.22
N PHE A 293 23.11 -26.65 -3.94
CA PHE A 293 24.00 -27.79 -3.77
C PHE A 293 25.31 -27.63 -4.54
N THR A 294 26.20 -26.72 -4.12
CA THR A 294 27.53 -26.61 -4.74
C THR A 294 28.64 -27.02 -3.77
N GLY A 295 29.60 -27.81 -4.28
CA GLY A 295 30.74 -28.34 -3.54
C GLY A 295 30.48 -29.68 -2.82
N SER A 296 31.55 -30.32 -2.35
CA SER A 296 31.54 -31.64 -1.68
C SER A 296 30.68 -31.70 -0.41
N ARG A 297 30.42 -30.55 0.22
CA ARG A 297 29.50 -30.42 1.38
C ARG A 297 28.01 -30.42 0.98
N GLY A 298 27.69 -30.10 -0.27
CA GLY A 298 26.32 -30.15 -0.79
C GLY A 298 25.85 -31.59 -1.02
N TYR A 299 26.72 -32.44 -1.57
CA TYR A 299 26.41 -33.84 -1.85
C TYR A 299 26.06 -34.64 -0.57
N ALA A 300 26.84 -34.47 0.49
CA ALA A 300 26.57 -35.11 1.79
C ALA A 300 25.23 -34.68 2.42
N LYS A 301 24.76 -33.45 2.13
CA LYS A 301 23.44 -32.98 2.58
C LYS A 301 22.31 -33.57 1.75
N LEU A 302 22.56 -33.84 0.47
CA LEU A 302 21.61 -34.46 -0.45
C LEU A 302 21.37 -35.93 -0.05
N GLU A 303 22.45 -36.64 0.30
CA GLU A 303 22.41 -38.03 0.79
C GLU A 303 21.63 -38.16 2.11
N LEU A 304 21.73 -37.18 3.02
CA LEU A 304 20.93 -37.13 4.26
C LEU A 304 19.44 -36.87 4.00
N VAL A 305 19.10 -36.09 2.98
CA VAL A 305 17.70 -35.84 2.60
C VAL A 305 17.10 -37.08 1.94
N GLU A 306 17.87 -37.78 1.11
CA GLU A 306 17.45 -39.03 0.47
C GLU A 306 17.17 -40.12 1.51
N GLN A 307 18.05 -40.29 2.51
CA GLN A 307 17.85 -41.22 3.63
C GLN A 307 16.62 -40.86 4.50
N TRP A 308 16.37 -39.57 4.72
CA TRP A 308 15.20 -39.11 5.46
C TRP A 308 13.90 -39.36 4.68
N LEU A 309 13.89 -39.12 3.37
CA LEU A 309 12.74 -39.40 2.50
C LEU A 309 12.40 -40.89 2.47
N ASP A 310 13.40 -41.76 2.34
CA ASP A 310 13.22 -43.21 2.37
C ASP A 310 12.64 -43.70 3.71
N SER A 311 13.13 -43.17 4.83
CA SER A 311 12.60 -43.51 6.16
C SER A 311 11.16 -43.03 6.38
N THR A 312 10.83 -41.85 5.86
CA THR A 312 9.50 -41.25 6.00
C THR A 312 8.48 -41.97 5.13
N TRP A 313 8.87 -42.38 3.92
CA TRP A 313 8.01 -43.15 3.01
C TRP A 313 7.76 -44.58 3.49
N GLN A 314 8.76 -45.23 4.10
CA GLN A 314 8.57 -46.53 4.76
C GLN A 314 7.62 -46.43 5.96
N SER A 315 7.65 -45.33 6.73
CA SER A 315 6.73 -45.11 7.85
C SER A 315 5.28 -44.86 7.42
N ILE A 316 5.06 -44.35 6.20
CA ILE A 316 3.72 -44.02 5.69
C ILE A 316 3.07 -45.23 5.01
N THR A 317 3.86 -46.15 4.44
CA THR A 317 3.36 -47.35 3.76
C THR A 317 3.16 -48.57 4.69
N ALA A 318 3.56 -48.47 5.96
CA ALA A 318 3.43 -49.53 6.96
C ALA A 318 2.11 -49.53 7.78
N HIS A 319 1.14 -48.67 7.44
CA HIS A 319 -0.19 -48.63 8.06
C HIS A 319 -1.33 -48.74 7.05
#